data_AF-A0A497MN58-F1
#
_entry.id   AF-A0A497MN58-F1
#
_cell.length_a   1.000
_cell.length_b   1.000
_cell.length_c   1.000
_cell.angle_alpha   90.00
_cell.angle_beta   90.00
_cell.angle_gamma   90.00
#
_symmetry.space_group_name_H-M   'P 1'
#
loop_
_entity.id
_entity.type
_entity.pdbx_description
1 polymer ?
#
loop_
_entity_poly.entity_id
_entity_poly.type
_entity_poly.pdbx_seq_one_letter_code
_entity_poly.pdbx_strand_id
1 'polypeptide(L)' 'GARTVRSVDDKLDELRRRYPEHLRGRVLKVVYTMWATEDAVEEAERRGVWLLKALEDLTPPNL' A
#
# COMPACT_ATOMS: atom_id res chain seq x y z
N GLY A 1 4.66 -6.85 8.28
CA GLY A 1 6.07 -6.45 8.24
C GLY A 1 6.27 -5.35 7.22
N ALA A 2 7.04 -4.32 7.56
CA ALA A 2 7.25 -3.15 6.69
C ALA A 2 7.81 -3.49 5.29
N ARG A 3 8.61 -4.56 5.17
CA ARG A 3 9.15 -5.02 3.87
C ARG A 3 8.05 -5.30 2.84
N THR A 4 6.92 -5.85 3.25
CA THR A 4 5.79 -6.13 2.36
C THR A 4 5.18 -4.83 1.84
N VAL A 5 5.00 -3.84 2.71
CA VAL A 5 4.47 -2.52 2.34
C VAL A 5 5.39 -1.84 1.33
N ARG A 6 6.70 -1.79 1.61
CA ARG A 6 7.70 -1.27 0.67
C ARG A 6 7.65 -1.98 -0.68
N SER A 7 7.62 -3.32 -0.66
CA SER A 7 7.60 -4.09 -1.91
C SER A 7 6.37 -3.81 -2.77
N VAL A 8 5.19 -3.59 -2.18
CA VAL A 8 3.98 -3.27 -2.95
C VAL A 8 4.11 -1.90 -3.60
N ASP A 9 4.57 -0.91 -2.84
CA ASP A 9 4.78 0.46 -3.32
C ASP A 9 5.83 0.51 -4.45
N ASP A 10 7.00 -0.08 -4.22
CA ASP A 10 8.11 -0.08 -5.18
C ASP A 10 7.71 -0.81 -6.50
N LYS A 11 6.92 -1.88 -6.42
CA LYS A 11 6.40 -2.58 -7.61
C LYS A 11 5.39 -1.74 -8.38
N LEU A 12 4.54 -0.98 -7.69
CA LEU A 12 3.61 -0.08 -8.36
C LEU A 12 4.34 1.08 -9.04
N ASP A 13 5.37 1.62 -8.40
CA ASP A 13 6.22 2.65 -9.01
C ASP A 13 6.91 2.14 -10.27
N GLU A 14 7.43 0.90 -10.24
CA GLU A 14 8.01 0.28 -11.43
C GLU A 14 6.94 0.08 -12.54
N LEU A 15 5.77 -0.42 -12.18
CA LEU A 15 4.65 -0.62 -13.11
C LEU A 15 4.23 0.71 -13.74
N ARG A 16 4.12 1.78 -12.95
CA ARG A 16 3.76 3.11 -13.42
C ARG A 16 4.80 3.70 -14.36
N ARG A 17 6.09 3.44 -14.11
CA ARG A 17 7.18 3.90 -14.95
C ARG A 17 7.26 3.15 -16.28
N ARG A 18 7.07 1.83 -16.26
CA ARG A 18 7.30 0.96 -17.43
C ARG A 18 6.06 0.72 -18.28
N TYR A 19 4.89 0.74 -17.64
CA TYR A 19 3.62 0.25 -18.17
C TYR A 19 2.45 1.18 -17.75
N PRO A 20 2.55 2.52 -17.93
CA PRO A 20 1.54 3.46 -17.50
C PRO A 20 0.15 3.21 -18.13
N GLU A 21 0.10 2.64 -19.34
CA GLU A 21 -1.11 2.26 -20.07
C GLU A 21 -1.97 1.20 -19.35
N HIS A 22 -1.35 0.42 -18.46
CA HIS A 22 -2.04 -0.58 -17.65
C HIS A 22 -2.60 -0.01 -16.34
N LEU A 23 -2.36 1.27 -16.05
CA LEU A 23 -2.87 1.95 -14.86
C LEU A 23 -3.96 2.95 -15.21
N ARG A 24 -4.97 3.05 -14.33
CA ARG A 24 -5.97 4.12 -14.40
C ARG A 24 -5.37 5.44 -13.91
N GLY A 25 -6.04 6.56 -14.23
CA GLY A 25 -5.62 7.91 -13.81
C GLY A 25 -5.51 8.09 -12.29
N ARG A 26 -6.17 7.25 -11.48
CA ARG A 26 -5.97 7.14 -10.03
C ARG A 26 -5.76 5.67 -9.65
N VAL A 27 -4.80 5.41 -8.77
CA VAL A 27 -4.47 4.08 -8.24
C VAL A 27 -4.52 4.12 -6.73
N LEU A 28 -5.25 3.18 -6.14
CA LEU A 28 -5.33 2.99 -4.69
C LEU A 28 -4.46 1.79 -4.29
N LYS A 29 -3.45 2.03 -3.45
CA LYS A 29 -2.55 0.99 -2.93
C LYS A 29 -3.19 0.35 -1.70
N VAL A 30 -3.39 -0.95 -1.72
CA VAL A 30 -4.07 -1.67 -0.63
C VAL A 30 -3.28 -2.91 -0.21
N VAL A 31 -3.07 -3.07 1.09
CA VAL A 31 -2.53 -4.29 1.71
C VAL A 31 -3.54 -4.81 2.72
N TYR A 32 -4.12 -5.97 2.43
CA TYR A 32 -5.01 -6.68 3.34
C TYR A 32 -4.22 -7.79 4.06
N THR A 33 -4.32 -7.84 5.39
CA THR A 33 -3.58 -8.83 6.21
C THR A 33 -4.37 -9.25 7.45
N MET A 34 -4.06 -10.44 7.99
CA MET A 34 -4.60 -10.88 9.28
C MET A 34 -3.92 -10.19 10.47
N TRP A 35 -2.63 -9.87 10.33
CA TRP A 35 -1.84 -9.20 11.36
C TRP A 35 -0.81 -8.26 10.72
N ALA A 36 -0.50 -7.17 11.43
CA ALA A 36 0.50 -6.20 11.04
C ALA A 36 1.37 -5.86 12.24
N THR A 37 2.67 -5.79 11.99
CA THR A 37 3.66 -5.20 12.89
C THR A 37 3.49 -3.68 12.91
N GLU A 38 3.89 -3.04 14.01
CA GLU A 38 3.89 -1.58 14.15
C GLU A 38 4.71 -0.90 13.03
N ASP A 39 5.89 -1.44 12.69
CA ASP A 39 6.72 -0.96 11.58
C ASP A 39 6.00 -0.98 10.21
N ALA A 40 5.03 -1.87 10.03
CA ALA A 40 4.26 -1.95 8.80
C ALA A 40 3.18 -0.89 8.74
N VAL A 41 2.61 -0.52 9.90
CA VAL A 41 1.64 0.58 10.00
C VAL A 41 2.34 1.90 9.70
N GLU A 42 3.46 2.19 10.37
CA GLU A 42 4.25 3.41 10.14
C GLU A 42 4.71 3.54 8.67
N GLU A 43 5.20 2.46 8.08
CA GLU A 43 5.62 2.47 6.67
C GLU A 43 4.43 2.68 5.72
N ALA A 44 3.26 2.14 6.07
CA ALA A 44 2.05 2.30 5.27
C ALA A 44 1.54 3.74 5.29
N GLU A 45 1.54 4.39 6.46
CA GLU A 45 1.22 5.82 6.58
C GLU A 45 2.20 6.67 5.76
N ARG A 46 3.51 6.44 5.92
CA ARG A 46 4.56 7.19 5.22
C ARG A 46 4.44 7.10 3.70
N ARG A 47 3.98 5.96 3.18
CA ARG A 47 3.85 5.72 1.73
C ARG A 47 2.45 5.95 1.20
N GLY A 48 1.46 6.26 2.04
CA GLY A 48 0.06 6.34 1.60
C GLY A 48 -0.46 5.01 1.05
N VAL A 49 -0.10 3.90 1.70
CA VAL A 49 -0.67 2.57 1.43
C VAL A 49 -1.81 2.35 2.43
N TRP A 50 -2.98 1.95 1.93
CA TRP A 50 -4.10 1.54 2.77
C TRP A 50 -3.83 0.14 3.31
N LEU A 51 -3.42 0.06 4.58
CA LEU A 51 -3.23 -1.17 5.32
C LEU A 51 -4.50 -1.43 6.13
N LEU A 52 -5.10 -2.59 5.94
CA LEU A 52 -6.31 -2.97 6.67
C LEU A 52 -6.27 -4.43 7.12
N LYS A 53 -7.02 -4.68 8.19
CA LYS A 53 -7.36 -6.01 8.69
C LYS A 53 -8.82 -6.30 8.37
N ALA A 54 -9.28 -7.51 8.70
CA ALA A 54 -10.65 -7.95 8.42
C ALA A 54 -11.76 -7.01 8.95
N LEU A 55 -11.50 -6.28 10.04
CA LEU A 55 -12.52 -5.49 10.74
C LEU A 55 -12.16 -4.01 10.93
N GLU A 56 -10.95 -3.60 10.57
CA GLU A 56 -10.50 -2.22 10.78
C GLU A 56 -9.45 -1.78 9.75
N ASP A 57 -9.49 -0.49 9.46
CA ASP A 57 -8.45 0.19 8.70
C ASP A 57 -7.33 0.60 9.67
N LEU A 58 -6.14 0.06 9.44
CA LEU A 58 -4.95 0.45 10.20
C LEU A 58 -4.37 1.77 9.69
N THR A 59 -4.51 2.03 8.39
CA THR A 59 -4.18 3.31 7.77
C THR A 59 -5.26 3.69 6.77
N PRO A 60 -6.05 4.75 6.98
CA PRO A 60 -7.10 5.12 6.04
C PRO A 60 -6.52 5.64 4.72
N PRO A 61 -7.21 5.42 3.58
CA PRO A 61 -6.77 5.96 2.30
C PRO A 61 -6.98 7.48 2.25
N ASN A 62 -5.99 8.23 1.77
CA ASN A 62 -6.17 9.63 1.37
C ASN A 62 -6.81 9.66 -0.03
N LEU A 63 -8.12 9.94 -0.09
CA LEU A 63 -8.94 9.97 -1.31
C LEU A 63 -9.05 11.36 -1.94
#